data_AF-A0AA39NCJ6-F1
#
_entry.id   AF-A0AA39NCJ6-F1
#
_cell.length_a   1.000
_cell.length_b   1.000
_cell.length_c   1.000
_cell.angle_alpha   90.00
_cell.angle_beta   90.00
_cell.angle_gamma   90.00
#
_symmetry.space_group_name_H-M   'P 1'
#
loop_
_entity.id
_entity.type
_entity.pdbx_description
1 polymer ?
#
loop_
_entity_poly.entity_id
_entity_poly.type
_entity_poly.pdbx_seq_one_letter_code
_entity_poly.pdbx_strand_id
1 'polypeptide(L)'
;MITTRTHSVFRSLSWSIRFKSSSARPENSSFYKPLLGRYDYLPCELFRINASKKIILRDYNKQIESGRISYDLRTHEDGLVHPKPGPMFEGPNGASVRPNGAFLQELVRTFRGKNTVIYRLPEGTKLPSDLVCLHEHTDHHSIQCAVPMTLRELNAKVTEFCHKYGEAMTKEEFVERYPFI
;
A
#
# COMPACT_ATOMS: atom_id res chain seq x y z
N MET A 1 27.84 89.95 10.50
CA MET A 1 27.78 89.72 11.96
C MET A 1 27.37 88.26 12.14
N ILE A 2 28.26 87.36 12.61
CA ILE A 2 28.43 86.95 14.02
C ILE A 2 27.04 86.69 14.66
N THR A 3 26.63 85.54 15.21
CA THR A 3 27.33 84.49 15.98
C THR A 3 26.38 83.29 16.17
N THR A 4 26.98 82.09 16.22
CA THR A 4 26.67 80.86 17.01
C THR A 4 25.46 80.77 17.94
N ARG A 5 24.86 79.55 18.04
CA ARG A 5 24.98 78.57 19.16
C ARG A 5 23.93 77.45 19.02
N THR A 6 24.35 76.21 18.73
CA THR A 6 24.48 75.06 19.67
C THR A 6 23.23 74.73 20.50
N HIS A 7 22.69 73.52 20.34
CA HIS A 7 22.64 72.51 21.41
C HIS A 7 22.23 71.13 20.87
N SER A 8 22.94 70.09 21.31
CA SER A 8 22.74 68.69 20.96
C SER A 8 21.67 68.05 21.84
N VAL A 9 20.87 67.12 21.32
CA VAL A 9 20.31 66.01 22.12
C VAL A 9 20.25 64.72 21.27
N PHE A 10 21.18 63.84 21.58
CA PHE A 10 21.12 62.37 21.71
C PHE A 10 19.89 61.55 21.23
N ARG A 11 20.24 60.42 20.59
CA ARG A 11 19.54 59.10 20.46
C ARG A 11 18.40 59.08 19.43
N SER A 12 18.32 58.14 18.49
CA SER A 12 18.70 56.73 18.54
C SER A 12 19.17 56.20 17.17
N LEU A 13 20.11 55.25 17.20
CA LEU A 13 20.39 54.36 16.08
C LEU A 13 19.19 53.42 15.90
N SER A 14 18.52 53.48 14.75
CA SER A 14 17.68 52.39 14.26
C SER A 14 18.47 51.59 13.23
N TRP A 15 19.12 50.53 13.70
CA TRP A 15 19.55 49.42 12.86
C TRP A 15 18.36 48.49 12.70
N SER A 16 17.70 48.53 11.55
CA SER A 16 16.67 47.56 11.18
C SER A 16 17.25 46.53 10.23
N ILE A 17 18.18 45.70 10.73
CA ILE A 17 18.51 44.44 10.07
C ILE A 17 17.39 43.46 10.47
N ARG A 18 16.35 43.38 9.63
CA ARG A 18 15.42 42.25 9.68
C ARG A 18 16.18 40.99 9.27
N PHE A 19 16.75 40.30 10.26
CA PHE A 19 16.92 38.86 10.15
C PHE A 19 15.52 38.27 10.02
N LYS A 20 15.06 38.08 8.79
CA LYS A 20 14.10 37.02 8.52
C LYS A 20 14.84 35.73 8.82
N SER A 21 14.74 35.29 10.08
CA SER A 21 14.82 33.88 10.42
C SER A 21 13.79 33.19 9.54
N SER A 22 14.22 32.72 8.37
CA SER A 22 13.52 31.65 7.69
C SER A 22 13.75 30.44 8.58
N SER A 23 12.87 30.25 9.56
CA SER A 23 12.56 28.90 10.01
C SER A 23 11.94 28.20 8.80
N ALA A 24 12.82 27.71 7.92
CA ALA A 24 12.48 26.71 6.95
C ALA A 24 11.77 25.62 7.76
N ARG A 25 10.47 25.47 7.52
CA ARG A 25 9.76 24.29 7.96
C ARG A 25 10.56 23.10 7.41
N PRO A 26 10.92 22.11 8.22
CA PRO A 26 11.63 20.96 7.70
C PRO A 26 10.80 20.37 6.55
N GLU A 27 11.42 20.33 5.37
CA GLU A 27 10.88 19.70 4.18
C GLU A 27 10.56 18.24 4.54
N ASN A 28 9.27 17.91 4.49
CA ASN A 28 8.68 16.57 4.46
C ASN A 28 9.48 15.48 5.18
N SER A 29 9.17 15.24 6.46
CA SER A 29 9.37 13.91 7.03
C SER A 29 8.66 12.89 6.13
N SER A 30 9.42 11.95 5.57
CA SER A 30 8.94 11.01 4.56
C SER A 30 7.74 10.21 5.09
N PHE A 31 6.53 10.49 4.59
CA PHE A 31 5.31 9.72 4.86
C PHE A 31 5.38 8.26 4.38
N TYR A 32 6.48 7.87 3.72
CA TYR A 32 6.68 6.54 3.17
C TYR A 32 7.46 5.66 4.16
N LYS A 33 6.88 4.51 4.52
CA LYS A 33 7.55 3.46 5.28
C LYS A 33 8.37 2.58 4.33
N PRO A 34 9.54 2.04 4.72
CA PRO A 34 10.23 1.06 3.90
C PRO A 34 9.39 -0.23 3.76
N LEU A 35 9.48 -0.88 2.61
CA LEU A 35 9.03 -2.26 2.43
C LEU A 35 9.84 -3.17 3.35
N LEU A 36 9.19 -4.19 3.89
CA LEU A 36 9.84 -5.24 4.68
C LEU A 36 10.47 -6.32 3.79
N GLY A 37 10.07 -6.39 2.51
CA GLY A 37 10.67 -7.30 1.54
C GLY A 37 10.03 -7.25 0.16
N ARG A 38 10.76 -7.76 -0.83
CA ARG A 38 10.35 -7.93 -2.22
C ARG A 38 10.82 -9.29 -2.70
N TYR A 39 9.90 -10.11 -3.19
CA TYR A 39 10.16 -11.53 -3.46
C TYR A 39 9.59 -11.94 -4.82
N ASP A 40 10.35 -12.77 -5.54
CA ASP A 40 9.89 -13.53 -6.72
C ASP A 40 9.29 -14.91 -6.32
N TYR A 41 9.10 -15.13 -5.03
CA TYR A 41 8.44 -16.29 -4.42
C TYR A 41 7.58 -15.84 -3.23
N LEU A 42 6.77 -16.74 -2.66
CA LEU A 42 6.03 -16.46 -1.43
C LEU A 42 6.94 -16.66 -0.19
N PRO A 43 7.24 -15.62 0.60
CA PRO A 43 8.23 -15.68 1.68
C PRO A 43 7.76 -16.47 2.91
N CYS A 44 6.47 -16.74 3.01
CA CYS A 44 5.84 -17.55 4.05
C CYS A 44 4.51 -18.10 3.52
N GLU A 45 3.82 -18.93 4.31
CA GLU A 45 2.45 -19.35 4.01
C GLU A 45 1.52 -18.13 4.07
N LEU A 46 0.79 -17.89 2.97
CA LEU A 46 -0.04 -16.70 2.80
C LEU A 46 -1.46 -17.10 2.39
N PHE A 47 -2.44 -16.27 2.78
CA PHE A 47 -3.85 -16.51 2.53
C PHE A 47 -4.49 -15.33 1.82
N ARG A 48 -5.34 -15.65 0.83
CA ARG A 48 -6.13 -14.69 0.08
C ARG A 48 -7.62 -14.98 0.27
N ILE A 49 -8.34 -14.04 0.88
CA ILE A 49 -9.80 -14.12 1.03
C ILE A 49 -10.47 -13.43 -0.16
N ASN A 50 -11.42 -14.10 -0.80
CA ASN A 50 -12.18 -13.58 -1.93
C ASN A 50 -13.68 -13.86 -1.78
N ALA A 51 -14.52 -13.01 -2.38
CA ALA A 51 -15.96 -13.23 -2.46
C ALA A 51 -16.38 -14.25 -3.54
N SER A 52 -15.43 -14.73 -4.34
CA SER A 52 -15.64 -15.73 -5.39
C SER A 52 -14.31 -16.42 -5.74
N LYS A 53 -14.36 -17.44 -6.60
CA LYS A 53 -13.14 -18.07 -7.14
C LYS A 53 -12.30 -17.12 -8.02
N LYS A 54 -12.92 -16.10 -8.63
CA LYS A 54 -12.22 -15.08 -9.44
C LYS A 54 -11.74 -13.94 -8.55
N ILE A 55 -10.52 -13.48 -8.78
CA ILE A 55 -9.95 -12.33 -8.09
C ILE A 55 -10.30 -11.08 -8.90
N ILE A 56 -10.93 -10.12 -8.23
CA ILE A 56 -11.37 -8.85 -8.81
C ILE A 56 -10.78 -7.74 -7.96
N LEU A 57 -9.63 -7.22 -8.39
CA LEU A 57 -9.01 -6.03 -7.83
C LEU A 57 -9.76 -4.78 -8.30
N ARG A 58 -9.84 -3.81 -7.39
CA ARG A 58 -10.64 -2.60 -7.53
C ARG A 58 -9.72 -1.40 -7.71
N ASP A 59 -9.91 -0.69 -8.82
CA ASP A 59 -9.26 0.58 -9.07
C ASP A 59 -9.83 1.69 -8.18
N TYR A 60 -8.94 2.48 -7.56
CA TYR A 60 -9.29 3.59 -6.69
C TYR A 60 -10.25 4.58 -7.34
N ASN A 61 -9.95 5.10 -8.52
CA ASN A 61 -10.74 6.18 -9.13
C ASN A 61 -12.18 5.70 -9.37
N LYS A 62 -12.33 4.50 -9.93
CA LYS A 62 -13.65 3.87 -10.14
C LYS A 62 -14.42 3.63 -8.84
N GLN A 63 -13.73 3.27 -7.75
CA GLN A 63 -14.40 3.08 -6.46
C GLN A 63 -14.89 4.41 -5.89
N ILE A 64 -14.06 5.46 -5.92
CA ILE A 64 -14.44 6.79 -5.44
C ILE A 64 -15.59 7.37 -6.24
N GLU A 65 -15.57 7.27 -7.58
CA GLU A 65 -16.67 7.68 -8.46
C GLU A 65 -17.98 6.97 -8.11
N SER A 66 -17.90 5.73 -7.64
CA SER A 66 -19.05 4.92 -7.21
C SER A 66 -19.44 5.13 -5.73
N GLY A 67 -18.84 6.09 -5.02
CA GLY A 67 -19.08 6.35 -3.60
C GLY A 67 -18.56 5.25 -2.66
N ARG A 68 -17.60 4.43 -3.11
CA ARG A 68 -17.02 3.32 -2.34
C ARG A 68 -15.63 3.71 -1.82
N ILE A 69 -15.33 3.29 -0.60
CA ILE A 69 -14.06 3.63 0.08
C ILE A 69 -12.98 2.56 -0.07
N SER A 70 -13.34 1.34 -0.48
CA SER A 70 -12.42 0.20 -0.50
C SER A 70 -11.89 -0.05 -1.91
N TYR A 71 -10.56 -0.03 -2.06
CA TYR A 71 -9.84 -0.23 -3.31
C TYR A 71 -8.57 -1.06 -3.06
N ASP A 72 -7.96 -1.57 -4.13
CA ASP A 72 -6.79 -2.45 -4.05
C ASP A 72 -5.56 -1.88 -4.76
N LEU A 73 -5.77 -0.99 -5.74
CA LEU A 73 -4.71 -0.36 -6.53
C LEU A 73 -5.18 0.91 -7.23
N ARG A 74 -4.28 1.56 -7.98
CA ARG A 74 -4.56 2.68 -8.89
C ARG A 74 -4.13 2.33 -10.30
N THR A 75 -5.00 2.53 -11.28
CA THR A 75 -4.57 2.62 -12.68
C THR A 75 -4.06 4.03 -12.98
N HIS A 76 -3.03 4.13 -13.81
CA HIS A 76 -2.40 5.38 -14.22
C HIS A 76 -3.10 5.98 -15.45
N GLU A 77 -2.65 7.15 -15.91
CA GLU A 77 -3.24 7.89 -17.05
C GLU A 77 -3.25 7.08 -18.36
N ASP A 78 -2.30 6.14 -18.51
CA ASP A 78 -2.23 5.20 -19.63
C ASP A 78 -3.20 4.02 -19.53
N GLY A 79 -4.01 3.96 -18.46
CA GLY A 79 -4.94 2.87 -18.18
C GLY A 79 -4.29 1.60 -17.64
N LEU A 80 -2.99 1.62 -17.31
CA LEU A 80 -2.24 0.47 -16.83
C LEU A 80 -2.05 0.50 -15.31
N VAL A 81 -1.83 -0.68 -14.74
CA VAL A 81 -1.26 -0.85 -13.42
C VAL A 81 0.25 -0.93 -13.60
N HIS A 82 0.98 -0.10 -12.86
CA HIS A 82 2.44 -0.07 -12.91
C HIS A 82 3.05 -0.79 -11.71
N PRO A 83 4.21 -1.47 -11.88
CA PRO A 83 4.97 -1.99 -10.75
C PRO A 83 5.34 -0.86 -9.81
N LYS A 84 5.35 -1.11 -8.49
CA LYS A 84 5.98 -0.19 -7.54
C LYS A 84 7.49 -0.44 -7.51
N PRO A 85 8.33 0.47 -8.04
CA PRO A 85 9.78 0.33 -7.94
C PRO A 85 10.28 0.73 -6.55
N GLY A 86 11.51 0.35 -6.24
CA GLY A 86 12.22 0.85 -5.06
C GLY A 86 11.86 0.16 -3.74
N PRO A 87 12.48 0.64 -2.65
CA PRO A 87 12.40 0.02 -1.33
C PRO A 87 11.28 0.59 -0.45
N MET A 88 10.50 1.55 -0.94
CA MET A 88 9.50 2.26 -0.13
C MET A 88 8.09 1.75 -0.43
N PHE A 89 7.25 1.65 0.60
CA PHE A 89 5.85 1.33 0.47
C PHE A 89 5.09 2.52 -0.13
N GLU A 90 4.39 2.29 -1.24
CA GLU A 90 3.60 3.30 -1.95
C GLU A 90 2.14 2.87 -2.11
N GLY A 91 1.39 2.89 -1.01
CA GLY A 91 -0.04 2.59 -1.02
C GLY A 91 -0.39 1.19 -1.53
N PRO A 92 -1.69 0.82 -1.54
CA PRO A 92 -2.13 -0.44 -2.11
C PRO A 92 -1.83 -0.50 -3.61
N ASN A 93 -1.24 -1.61 -4.07
CA ASN A 93 -0.96 -1.84 -5.49
C ASN A 93 -1.12 -3.30 -5.92
N GLY A 94 -2.08 -4.04 -5.33
CA GLY A 94 -2.27 -5.43 -5.70
C GLY A 94 -3.19 -6.24 -4.79
N ALA A 95 -3.12 -7.56 -4.96
CA ALA A 95 -3.95 -8.51 -4.23
C ALA A 95 -3.40 -8.71 -2.82
N SER A 96 -4.13 -8.21 -1.82
CA SER A 96 -3.81 -8.42 -0.40
C SER A 96 -3.78 -9.91 -0.05
N VAL A 97 -2.65 -10.36 0.49
CA VAL A 97 -2.44 -11.69 1.06
C VAL A 97 -1.79 -11.57 2.43
N ARG A 98 -2.10 -12.47 3.36
CA ARG A 98 -1.65 -12.36 4.76
C ARG A 98 -1.31 -13.73 5.34
N PRO A 99 -0.32 -13.84 6.22
CA PRO A 99 -0.09 -15.06 6.97
C PRO A 99 -1.27 -15.33 7.91
N ASN A 100 -1.35 -16.56 8.42
CA ASN A 100 -2.35 -16.90 9.43
C ASN A 100 -2.00 -16.28 10.79
N GLY A 101 -2.42 -15.03 10.98
CA GLY A 101 -2.31 -14.30 12.24
C GLY A 101 -3.64 -13.69 12.67
N ALA A 102 -3.64 -12.99 13.81
CA ALA A 102 -4.85 -12.41 14.42
C ALA A 102 -5.66 -11.55 13.44
N PHE A 103 -4.99 -10.77 12.57
CA PHE A 103 -5.67 -9.93 11.59
C PHE A 103 -6.35 -10.74 10.48
N LEU A 104 -5.68 -11.76 9.92
CA LEU A 104 -6.32 -12.66 8.94
C LEU A 104 -7.53 -13.36 9.57
N GLN A 105 -7.38 -13.88 10.79
CA GLN A 105 -8.47 -14.57 11.49
C GLN A 105 -9.69 -13.66 11.70
N GLU A 106 -9.46 -12.40 12.08
CA GLU A 106 -10.54 -11.40 12.17
C GLU A 106 -11.16 -11.07 10.81
N LEU A 107 -10.35 -10.98 9.74
CA LEU A 107 -10.87 -10.82 8.39
C LEU A 107 -11.76 -12.01 8.00
N VAL A 108 -11.32 -13.25 8.22
CA VAL A 108 -12.11 -14.45 7.93
C VAL A 108 -13.42 -14.42 8.71
N ARG A 109 -13.37 -14.10 10.00
CA ARG A 109 -14.54 -14.01 10.89
C ARG A 109 -15.59 -13.02 10.37
N THR A 110 -15.15 -11.83 9.98
CA THR A 110 -16.03 -10.72 9.58
C THR A 110 -16.39 -10.70 8.10
N PHE A 111 -15.66 -11.42 7.24
CA PHE A 111 -15.90 -11.42 5.80
C PHE A 111 -17.31 -11.92 5.48
N ARG A 112 -18.06 -11.08 4.75
CA ARG A 112 -19.45 -11.35 4.35
C ARG A 112 -19.48 -11.67 2.87
N GLY A 113 -19.65 -12.95 2.54
CA GLY A 113 -19.82 -13.42 1.17
C GLY A 113 -20.37 -14.83 1.15
N LYS A 114 -21.46 -15.06 0.41
CA LYS A 114 -22.07 -16.39 0.31
C LYS A 114 -21.16 -17.42 -0.36
N ASN A 115 -20.28 -16.97 -1.24
CA ASN A 115 -19.33 -17.79 -2.00
C ASN A 115 -17.89 -17.46 -1.61
N THR A 116 -17.64 -17.23 -0.32
CA THR A 116 -16.31 -16.90 0.18
C THR A 116 -15.34 -18.04 -0.13
N VAL A 117 -14.23 -17.72 -0.77
CA VAL A 117 -13.13 -18.64 -1.05
C VAL A 117 -11.88 -18.10 -0.40
N ILE A 118 -11.22 -18.93 0.39
CA ILE A 118 -9.93 -18.64 1.01
C ILE A 118 -8.90 -19.49 0.28
N TYR A 119 -8.01 -18.85 -0.47
CA TYR A 119 -6.86 -19.56 -1.04
C TYR A 119 -5.74 -19.57 -0.02
N ARG A 120 -5.26 -20.75 0.34
CA ARG A 120 -3.98 -20.96 1.00
C ARG A 120 -2.90 -21.07 -0.07
N LEU A 121 -1.84 -20.30 0.08
CA LEU A 121 -0.73 -20.23 -0.85
C LEU A 121 0.54 -20.72 -0.11
N PRO A 122 1.11 -21.87 -0.52
CA PRO A 122 2.27 -22.44 0.17
C PRO A 122 3.51 -21.55 0.11
N GLU A 123 4.27 -21.51 1.21
CA GLU A 123 5.60 -20.90 1.24
C GLU A 123 6.52 -21.45 0.16
N GLY A 124 7.41 -20.61 -0.37
CA GLY A 124 8.37 -21.01 -1.40
C GLY A 124 7.79 -21.12 -2.80
N THR A 125 6.47 -20.98 -2.97
CA THR A 125 5.83 -20.97 -4.30
C THR A 125 6.41 -19.85 -5.15
N LYS A 126 7.00 -20.20 -6.29
CA LYS A 126 7.54 -19.23 -7.25
C LYS A 126 6.43 -18.48 -7.95
N LEU A 127 6.57 -17.15 -8.03
CA LEU A 127 5.65 -16.32 -8.79
C LEU A 127 6.00 -16.38 -10.29
N PRO A 128 5.01 -16.25 -11.18
CA PRO A 128 5.25 -15.89 -12.57
C PRO A 128 6.15 -14.65 -12.68
N SER A 129 7.01 -14.59 -13.69
CA SER A 129 8.01 -13.51 -13.84
C SER A 129 7.42 -12.10 -14.00
N ASP A 130 6.13 -12.01 -14.31
CA ASP A 130 5.37 -10.77 -14.44
C ASP A 130 4.57 -10.41 -13.17
N LEU A 131 4.74 -11.16 -12.07
CA LEU A 131 4.19 -10.88 -10.75
C LEU A 131 5.31 -10.76 -9.71
N VAL A 132 5.04 -10.04 -8.62
CA VAL A 132 5.95 -9.87 -7.48
C VAL A 132 5.16 -9.89 -6.19
N CYS A 133 5.73 -10.45 -5.11
CA CYS A 133 5.19 -10.36 -3.77
C CYS A 133 5.93 -9.27 -3.00
N LEU A 134 5.22 -8.23 -2.56
CA LEU A 134 5.77 -7.21 -1.67
C LEU A 134 5.28 -7.45 -0.25
N HIS A 135 6.21 -7.45 0.71
CA HIS A 135 5.89 -7.35 2.13
C HIS A 135 5.84 -5.87 2.49
N GLU A 136 4.63 -5.32 2.53
CA GLU A 136 4.41 -3.87 2.55
C GLU A 136 4.71 -3.29 3.93
N HIS A 137 4.06 -3.83 4.96
CA HIS A 137 4.18 -3.44 6.35
C HIS A 137 3.49 -4.49 7.22
N THR A 138 3.78 -4.51 8.52
CA THR A 138 3.12 -5.43 9.49
C THR A 138 3.12 -6.87 8.98
N ASP A 139 1.97 -7.53 8.95
CA ASP A 139 1.69 -8.84 8.34
C ASP A 139 1.18 -8.74 6.89
N HIS A 140 1.04 -7.53 6.34
CA HIS A 140 0.42 -7.31 5.05
C HIS A 140 1.39 -7.55 3.90
N HIS A 141 1.05 -8.50 3.04
CA HIS A 141 1.72 -8.74 1.78
C HIS A 141 0.75 -8.44 0.63
N SER A 142 1.30 -8.17 -0.55
CA SER A 142 0.50 -8.07 -1.76
C SER A 142 1.19 -8.68 -2.96
N ILE A 143 0.39 -9.40 -3.76
CA ILE A 143 0.82 -9.87 -5.08
C ILE A 143 0.48 -8.76 -6.09
N GLN A 144 1.51 -8.23 -6.74
CA GLN A 144 1.42 -7.08 -7.64
C GLN A 144 1.98 -7.44 -9.03
N CYS A 145 1.79 -6.55 -10.01
CA CYS A 145 2.47 -6.67 -11.30
C CYS A 145 3.97 -6.34 -11.18
N ALA A 146 4.82 -7.12 -11.84
CA ALA A 146 6.25 -6.84 -12.01
C ALA A 146 6.58 -6.10 -13.32
N VAL A 147 5.63 -6.07 -14.26
CA VAL A 147 5.66 -5.28 -15.49
C VAL A 147 4.34 -4.53 -15.69
N PRO A 148 4.29 -3.39 -16.41
CA PRO A 148 3.04 -2.70 -16.68
C PRO A 148 2.03 -3.61 -17.39
N MET A 149 0.78 -3.63 -16.91
CA MET A 149 -0.30 -4.43 -17.51
C MET A 149 -1.67 -3.82 -17.18
N THR A 150 -2.69 -4.18 -17.94
CA THR A 150 -4.06 -3.75 -17.64
C THR A 150 -4.57 -4.38 -16.34
N LEU A 151 -5.52 -3.73 -15.67
CA LEU A 151 -6.20 -4.30 -14.50
C LEU A 151 -6.84 -5.67 -14.80
N ARG A 152 -7.34 -5.86 -16.03
CA ARG A 152 -7.93 -7.12 -16.47
C ARG A 152 -6.89 -8.24 -16.52
N GLU A 153 -5.71 -7.97 -17.07
CA GLU A 153 -4.61 -8.93 -17.13
C GLU A 153 -4.11 -9.27 -15.73
N LEU A 154 -3.93 -8.28 -14.85
CA LEU A 154 -3.53 -8.54 -13.47
C LEU A 154 -4.55 -9.42 -12.74
N ASN A 155 -5.84 -9.12 -12.86
CA ASN A 155 -6.91 -9.96 -12.29
C ASN A 155 -6.86 -11.40 -12.81
N ALA A 156 -6.64 -11.59 -14.11
CA ALA A 156 -6.52 -12.91 -14.71
C ALA A 156 -5.29 -13.66 -14.17
N LYS A 157 -4.11 -13.03 -14.17
CA LYS A 157 -2.85 -13.62 -13.71
C LYS A 157 -2.88 -14.01 -12.24
N VAL A 158 -3.38 -13.14 -11.37
CA VAL A 158 -3.50 -13.47 -9.93
C VAL A 158 -4.54 -14.58 -9.73
N THR A 159 -5.65 -14.57 -10.48
CA THR A 159 -6.63 -15.67 -10.43
C THR A 159 -6.00 -17.00 -10.84
N GLU A 160 -5.29 -17.03 -11.98
CA GLU A 160 -4.60 -18.22 -12.47
C GLU A 160 -3.54 -18.71 -11.49
N PHE A 161 -2.76 -17.79 -10.90
CA PHE A 161 -1.78 -18.12 -9.88
C PHE A 161 -2.42 -18.81 -8.67
N CYS A 162 -3.50 -18.24 -8.12
CA CYS A 162 -4.23 -18.82 -6.99
C CYS A 162 -4.91 -20.15 -7.35
N HIS A 163 -5.40 -20.32 -8.58
CA HIS A 163 -5.98 -21.59 -9.02
C HIS A 163 -4.94 -22.69 -9.21
N LYS A 164 -3.76 -22.32 -9.73
CA LYS A 164 -2.70 -23.28 -10.06
C LYS A 164 -1.91 -23.73 -8.85
N TYR A 165 -1.58 -22.80 -7.96
CA TYR A 165 -0.67 -23.06 -6.83
C TYR A 165 -1.35 -22.94 -5.46
N GLY A 166 -2.57 -22.40 -5.42
CA GLY A 166 -3.32 -22.27 -4.17
C GLY A 166 -4.23 -23.46 -3.91
N GLU A 167 -4.41 -23.76 -2.63
CA GLU A 167 -5.47 -24.63 -2.15
C GLU A 167 -6.70 -23.77 -1.82
N ALA A 168 -7.79 -23.98 -2.54
CA ALA A 168 -9.06 -23.28 -2.30
C ALA A 168 -9.82 -23.95 -1.15
N MET A 169 -10.22 -23.18 -0.15
CA MET A 169 -11.05 -23.62 0.96
C MET A 169 -12.30 -22.75 1.10
N THR A 170 -13.37 -23.34 1.64
CA THR A 170 -14.48 -22.60 2.23
C THR A 170 -14.06 -21.97 3.56
N LYS A 171 -14.92 -21.13 4.13
CA LYS A 171 -14.67 -20.56 5.46
C LYS A 171 -14.71 -21.66 6.53
N GLU A 172 -15.58 -22.64 6.39
CA GLU A 172 -15.75 -23.77 7.29
C GLU A 172 -14.49 -24.67 7.28
N GLU A 173 -14.01 -25.03 6.09
CA GLU A 173 -12.77 -25.82 5.92
C GLU A 173 -11.55 -25.09 6.48
N PHE A 174 -11.47 -23.76 6.27
CA PHE A 174 -10.41 -22.95 6.85
C PHE A 174 -10.47 -22.98 8.38
N VAL A 175 -11.65 -22.80 8.99
CA VAL A 175 -11.78 -22.77 10.46
C VAL A 175 -11.55 -24.14 11.09
N GLU A 176 -11.94 -25.22 10.41
CA GLU A 176 -11.63 -26.58 10.85
C GLU A 176 -10.12 -26.82 10.91
N ARG A 177 -9.39 -26.36 9.88
CA ARG A 177 -7.94 -26.55 9.78
C ARG A 177 -7.12 -25.54 10.60
N TYR A 178 -7.63 -24.31 10.71
CA TYR A 178 -7.01 -23.19 11.40
C TYR A 178 -8.01 -22.59 12.40
N PRO A 179 -8.28 -23.29 13.52
CA PRO A 179 -9.25 -22.84 14.51
C PRO A 179 -8.97 -21.41 14.98
N PHE A 180 -10.05 -20.66 15.24
CA PHE A 180 -9.95 -19.33 15.79
C PHE A 180 -9.21 -19.36 17.13
N ILE A 181 -8.14 -18.57 17.21
CA ILE A 181 -7.41 -18.26 18.45
C ILE A 181 -8.03 -17.07 19.17
#